data_AF-A0A382LT02-F1
#
_entry.id   AF-A0A382LT02-F1
#
_cell.length_a   1.000
_cell.length_b   1.000
_cell.length_c   1.000
_cell.angle_alpha   90.00
_cell.angle_beta   90.00
_cell.angle_gamma   90.00
#
_symmetry.space_group_name_H-M   'P 1'
#
loop_
_entity.id
_entity.type
_entity.pdbx_description
1 polymer ?
#
loop_
_entity_poly.entity_id
_entity_poly.type
_entity_poly.pdbx_seq_one_letter_code
_entity_poly.pdbx_strand_id
1 'polypeptide(L)'
;MIIKKWFLSLGLVVLATSALTVFGRVVVTDKTFHLGTKGVPEWSEFAGKTPHGRNLSLTFEARVNEEEATLFLRQDDVKQGWRVSLNGKRLGTLDRFESKVLHSLKVPAGILRDGANKFAIEAPVTAIDDIFVGGAFIEYASLDKTLHHSFLEVSAFDIATSSALPCRFTITDTNDHLVPLKIEPSLRLAVRPGVVYSLDGTCKVGVLPGEYVVHATRGFEYGVDTTKVSVGTGETKKVKLAIKREVPTEGWVSCDPHIHVRTFSGHGDSTVEERMPTIAGEGLELPIATDHNHHTDFAPYQRAAKAISLFTSVIGNEVTT
;
A
#
# COMPACT_ATOMS: atom_id res chain seq x y z
N MET A 1 -41.47 -52.37 53.83
CA MET A 1 -41.48 -52.37 52.35
C MET A 1 -40.41 -51.36 51.90
N ILE A 2 -39.23 -51.86 51.51
CA ILE A 2 -37.99 -51.06 51.37
C ILE A 2 -37.91 -50.51 49.94
N ILE A 3 -37.87 -49.18 49.81
CA ILE A 3 -37.69 -48.48 48.52
C ILE A 3 -36.18 -48.26 48.32
N LYS A 4 -35.59 -48.93 47.31
CA LYS A 4 -34.21 -48.73 46.86
C LYS A 4 -34.11 -47.42 46.07
N LYS A 5 -33.31 -46.46 46.56
CA LYS A 5 -32.86 -45.29 45.77
C LYS A 5 -31.63 -45.68 44.94
N TRP A 6 -31.73 -45.49 43.63
CA TRP A 6 -30.61 -45.61 42.70
C TRP A 6 -29.82 -44.30 42.70
N PHE A 7 -28.50 -44.37 42.91
CA PHE A 7 -27.58 -43.27 42.66
C PHE A 7 -27.11 -43.36 41.20
N LEU A 8 -27.46 -42.37 40.37
CA LEU A 8 -26.80 -42.14 39.08
C LEU A 8 -25.49 -41.39 39.34
N SER A 9 -24.37 -41.99 38.98
CA SER A 9 -23.07 -41.32 38.90
C SER A 9 -23.02 -40.47 37.62
N LEU A 10 -23.09 -39.15 37.76
CA LEU A 10 -22.83 -38.21 36.68
C LEU A 10 -21.32 -38.15 36.41
N GLY A 11 -20.88 -38.66 35.27
CA GLY A 11 -19.51 -38.52 34.80
C GLY A 11 -19.23 -37.07 34.39
N LEU A 12 -18.20 -36.47 35.00
CA LEU A 12 -17.70 -35.16 34.63
C LEU A 12 -16.90 -35.28 33.33
N VAL A 13 -17.52 -34.93 32.20
CA VAL A 13 -16.82 -34.78 30.92
C VAL A 13 -16.08 -33.43 30.96
N VAL A 14 -14.77 -33.47 31.16
CA VAL A 14 -13.91 -32.31 30.97
C VAL A 14 -13.77 -32.10 29.45
N LEU A 15 -14.60 -31.22 28.90
CA LEU A 15 -14.38 -30.66 27.57
C LEU A 15 -13.09 -29.83 27.65
N ALA A 16 -12.00 -30.39 27.15
CA ALA A 16 -10.80 -29.62 26.86
C ALA A 16 -11.18 -28.58 25.79
N THR A 17 -11.43 -27.35 26.22
CA THR A 17 -11.47 -26.20 25.32
C THR A 17 -10.10 -26.09 24.69
N SER A 18 -9.97 -26.50 23.44
CA SER A 18 -8.85 -26.09 22.61
C SER A 18 -8.87 -24.57 22.57
N ALA A 19 -7.96 -23.96 23.33
CA ALA A 19 -7.63 -22.57 23.12
C ALA A 19 -7.08 -22.49 21.70
N LEU A 20 -7.91 -22.02 20.76
CA LEU A 20 -7.44 -21.47 19.50
C LEU A 20 -6.55 -20.29 19.88
N THR A 21 -5.25 -20.54 20.06
CA THR A 21 -4.26 -19.48 20.01
C THR A 21 -4.35 -18.89 18.62
N VAL A 22 -5.05 -17.77 18.50
CA VAL A 22 -4.78 -16.79 17.45
C VAL A 22 -3.31 -16.43 17.68
N PHE A 23 -2.40 -17.06 16.95
CA PHE A 23 -0.98 -16.68 17.02
C PHE A 23 -0.91 -15.24 16.50
N GLY A 24 -0.83 -14.31 17.45
CA GLY A 24 -0.93 -12.88 17.19
C GLY A 24 0.33 -12.30 16.58
N ARG A 25 0.24 -11.01 16.26
CA ARG A 25 1.37 -10.18 15.81
C ARG A 25 2.60 -10.33 16.72
N VAL A 26 3.78 -10.46 16.12
CA VAL A 26 5.08 -10.33 16.79
C VAL A 26 5.76 -9.04 16.34
N VAL A 27 6.18 -8.21 17.29
CA VAL A 27 6.95 -7.01 17.00
C VAL A 27 8.43 -7.40 16.86
N VAL A 28 9.02 -7.06 15.71
CA VAL A 28 10.47 -7.20 15.48
C VAL A 28 11.20 -5.96 16.01
N THR A 29 10.65 -4.78 15.76
CA THR A 29 11.12 -3.51 16.34
C THR A 29 10.08 -2.41 16.19
N ASP A 30 9.99 -1.53 17.17
CA ASP A 30 9.23 -0.27 17.12
C ASP A 30 10.08 0.93 16.65
N LYS A 31 11.40 0.76 16.59
CA LYS A 31 12.35 1.83 16.27
C LYS A 31 12.46 2.04 14.77
N THR A 32 12.91 3.25 14.41
CA THR A 32 13.34 3.62 13.07
C THR A 32 14.87 3.73 13.04
N PHE A 33 15.48 3.20 12.00
CA PHE A 33 16.91 3.17 11.76
C PHE A 33 17.22 3.88 10.44
N HIS A 34 18.07 4.90 10.50
CA HIS A 34 18.76 5.44 9.33
C HIS A 34 19.90 4.48 8.95
N LEU A 35 19.82 3.87 7.76
CA LEU A 35 20.88 3.05 7.18
C LEU A 35 21.55 3.79 6.03
N GLY A 36 22.87 3.71 5.96
CA GLY A 36 23.65 4.46 4.98
C GLY A 36 25.15 4.21 5.10
N THR A 37 25.94 4.90 4.28
CA THR A 37 27.40 4.78 4.29
C THR A 37 28.01 5.90 5.12
N LYS A 38 28.69 5.54 6.23
CA LYS A 38 29.31 6.53 7.11
C LYS A 38 30.28 7.43 6.34
N GLY A 39 30.09 8.75 6.45
CA GLY A 39 30.95 9.76 5.82
C GLY A 39 30.65 10.02 4.34
N VAL A 40 29.66 9.33 3.77
CA VAL A 40 29.24 9.50 2.37
C VAL A 40 27.72 9.72 2.32
N PRO A 41 27.22 10.87 2.83
CA PRO A 41 25.80 11.18 2.76
C PRO A 41 25.37 11.41 1.30
N GLU A 42 24.26 10.80 0.89
CA GLU A 42 23.67 11.03 -0.44
C GLU A 42 23.15 12.47 -0.60
N TRP A 43 22.57 13.04 0.47
CA TRP A 43 21.98 14.38 0.48
C TRP A 43 22.62 15.31 1.51
N SER A 44 22.57 16.62 1.23
CA SER A 44 23.04 17.66 2.16
C SER A 44 22.32 17.63 3.51
N GLU A 45 21.06 17.18 3.55
CA GLU A 45 20.28 17.02 4.78
C GLU A 45 20.79 15.91 5.71
N PHE A 46 21.63 15.03 5.19
CA PHE A 46 22.36 14.01 5.94
C PHE A 46 23.78 14.46 6.33
N ALA A 47 24.21 15.65 5.91
CA ALA A 47 25.49 16.21 6.34
C ALA A 47 25.52 16.38 7.87
N GLY A 48 26.52 15.78 8.51
CA GLY A 48 26.67 15.79 9.97
C GLY A 48 25.81 14.76 10.71
N LYS A 49 24.91 14.02 10.03
CA LYS A 49 24.21 12.86 10.61
C LYS A 49 25.07 11.60 10.49
N THR A 50 25.04 10.75 11.51
CA THR A 50 25.72 9.45 11.48
C THR A 50 24.66 8.35 11.32
N PRO A 51 24.68 7.58 10.21
CA PRO A 51 23.77 6.45 10.06
C PRO A 51 24.00 5.43 11.16
N HIS A 52 22.95 4.71 11.55
CA HIS A 52 23.03 3.65 12.56
C HIS A 52 23.95 2.50 12.09
N GLY A 53 24.05 2.30 10.78
CA GLY A 53 24.98 1.37 10.16
C GLY A 53 24.75 1.24 8.67
N ARG A 54 25.64 0.53 7.99
CA ARG A 54 25.43 0.13 6.58
C ARG A 54 24.40 -0.98 6.45
N ASN A 55 24.32 -1.86 7.44
CA ASN A 55 23.37 -2.96 7.50
C ASN A 55 22.65 -2.91 8.84
N LEU A 56 21.46 -3.52 8.91
CA LEU A 56 20.73 -3.72 10.14
C LEU A 56 20.71 -5.20 10.50
N SER A 57 20.95 -5.51 11.78
CA SER A 57 20.72 -6.84 12.31
C SER A 57 20.08 -6.72 13.69
N LEU A 58 18.92 -7.37 13.85
CA LEU A 58 18.15 -7.37 15.09
C LEU A 58 17.84 -8.80 15.52
N THR A 59 17.70 -9.01 16.83
CA THR A 59 17.21 -10.25 17.43
C THR A 59 15.86 -9.99 18.07
N PHE A 60 14.93 -10.93 17.90
CA PHE A 60 13.59 -10.87 18.50
C PHE A 60 13.10 -12.28 18.84
N GLU A 61 12.17 -12.38 19.78
CA GLU A 61 11.55 -13.64 20.19
C GLU A 61 10.33 -13.93 19.34
N ALA A 62 10.18 -15.17 18.87
CA ALA A 62 9.02 -15.61 18.11
C ALA A 62 8.75 -17.12 18.30
N ARG A 63 7.71 -17.60 17.65
CA ARG A 63 7.41 -19.03 17.51
C ARG A 63 7.57 -19.47 16.06
N VAL A 64 7.77 -20.76 15.86
CA VAL A 64 7.71 -21.37 14.52
C VAL A 64 6.37 -21.02 13.85
N ASN A 65 6.42 -20.68 12.56
CA ASN A 65 5.21 -20.49 11.75
C ASN A 65 4.91 -21.77 10.97
N GLU A 66 3.78 -22.41 11.28
CA GLU A 66 3.33 -23.63 10.59
C GLU A 66 2.84 -23.35 9.17
N GLU A 67 2.24 -22.17 8.96
CA GLU A 67 1.79 -21.66 7.67
C GLU A 67 2.62 -20.44 7.23
N GLU A 68 2.29 -19.93 6.04
CA GLU A 68 2.78 -18.64 5.58
C GLU A 68 2.41 -17.51 6.56
N ALA A 69 3.41 -16.70 6.89
CA ALA A 69 3.28 -15.47 7.65
C ALA A 69 3.66 -14.26 6.78
N THR A 70 3.45 -13.06 7.30
CA THR A 70 3.77 -11.81 6.59
C THR A 70 4.60 -10.90 7.47
N LEU A 71 5.76 -10.48 6.96
CA LEU A 71 6.56 -9.42 7.55
C LEU A 71 6.08 -8.08 7.00
N PHE A 72 5.72 -7.17 7.87
CA PHE A 72 5.51 -5.76 7.56
C PHE A 72 6.70 -4.94 8.04
N LEU A 73 7.15 -3.99 7.23
CA LEU A 73 8.34 -3.19 7.48
C LEU A 73 8.11 -1.78 6.93
N ARG A 74 8.25 -0.77 7.76
CA ARG A 74 8.27 0.61 7.29
C ARG A 74 9.58 0.88 6.57
N GLN A 75 9.50 1.50 5.41
CA GLN A 75 10.64 2.00 4.64
C GLN A 75 10.36 3.42 4.14
N ASP A 76 11.42 4.18 3.89
CA ASP A 76 11.42 5.53 3.33
C ASP A 76 12.69 5.76 2.53
N ASP A 77 12.59 6.54 1.46
CA ASP A 77 13.70 6.99 0.60
C ASP A 77 14.54 5.88 -0.08
N VAL A 78 13.93 4.71 -0.37
CA VAL A 78 14.66 3.54 -0.91
C VAL A 78 14.85 3.65 -2.42
N LYS A 79 16.10 3.83 -2.87
CA LYS A 79 16.43 3.97 -4.31
C LYS A 79 17.08 2.72 -4.90
N GLN A 80 17.70 1.90 -4.06
CA GLN A 80 18.48 0.72 -4.46
C GLN A 80 17.89 -0.59 -3.91
N GLY A 81 18.41 -1.73 -4.38
CA GLY A 81 17.98 -3.05 -3.93
C GLY A 81 18.60 -3.45 -2.59
N TRP A 82 17.89 -3.20 -1.49
CA TRP A 82 18.27 -3.65 -0.14
C TRP A 82 17.71 -5.04 0.15
N ARG A 83 18.54 -6.01 0.56
CA ARG A 83 18.10 -7.38 0.80
C ARG A 83 17.50 -7.52 2.20
N VAL A 84 16.34 -8.17 2.30
CA VAL A 84 15.71 -8.51 3.58
C VAL A 84 15.81 -10.01 3.84
N SER A 85 16.19 -10.39 5.06
CA SER A 85 16.31 -11.79 5.48
C SER A 85 15.84 -12.06 6.91
N LEU A 86 15.38 -13.28 7.14
CA LEU A 86 15.08 -13.84 8.46
C LEU A 86 15.85 -15.14 8.64
N ASN A 87 16.54 -15.28 9.78
CA ASN A 87 17.34 -16.46 10.14
C ASN A 87 18.32 -16.90 9.03
N GLY A 88 18.91 -15.93 8.31
CA GLY A 88 19.82 -16.15 7.19
C GLY A 88 19.15 -16.58 5.87
N LYS A 89 17.82 -16.70 5.84
CA LYS A 89 17.05 -16.97 4.63
C LYS A 89 16.56 -15.66 4.01
N ARG A 90 16.84 -15.45 2.73
CA ARG A 90 16.39 -14.28 1.97
C ARG A 90 14.86 -14.34 1.79
N LEU A 91 14.17 -13.27 2.17
CA LEU A 91 12.74 -13.09 1.92
C LEU A 91 12.49 -12.32 0.61
N GLY A 92 13.31 -11.32 0.32
CA GLY A 92 13.11 -10.42 -0.82
C GLY A 92 14.06 -9.24 -0.79
N THR A 93 13.61 -8.12 -1.37
CA THR A 93 14.24 -6.80 -1.26
C THR A 93 13.21 -5.79 -0.80
N LEU A 94 13.66 -4.66 -0.25
CA LEU A 94 12.80 -3.48 -0.12
C LEU A 94 12.29 -3.04 -1.49
N ASP A 95 11.13 -2.40 -1.52
CA ASP A 95 10.62 -1.77 -2.75
C ASP A 95 11.49 -0.57 -3.08
N ARG A 96 11.84 -0.39 -4.35
CA ARG A 96 12.50 0.84 -4.83
C ARG A 96 11.46 1.93 -4.91
N PHE A 97 11.22 2.58 -3.77
CA PHE A 97 10.15 3.52 -3.56
C PHE A 97 10.60 4.56 -2.54
N GLU A 98 10.69 5.80 -3.01
CA GLU A 98 11.26 6.91 -2.23
C GLU A 98 10.25 7.53 -1.25
N SER A 99 8.96 7.19 -1.39
CA SER A 99 7.94 7.61 -0.42
C SER A 99 7.82 6.62 0.73
N LYS A 100 7.47 7.12 1.92
CA LYS A 100 7.12 6.31 3.08
C LYS A 100 6.07 5.25 2.73
N VAL A 101 6.39 3.99 2.97
CA VAL A 101 5.48 2.87 2.76
C VAL A 101 5.65 1.82 3.84
N LEU A 102 4.54 1.21 4.25
CA LEU A 102 4.54 -0.04 5.00
C LEU A 102 4.63 -1.19 4.00
N HIS A 103 5.87 -1.58 3.69
CA HIS A 103 6.14 -2.68 2.77
C HIS A 103 5.84 -4.03 3.43
N SER A 104 5.41 -5.01 2.63
CA SER A 104 5.07 -6.36 3.09
C SER A 104 5.82 -7.44 2.32
N LEU A 105 6.43 -8.37 3.03
CA LEU A 105 7.14 -9.53 2.48
C LEU A 105 6.56 -10.83 3.00
N LYS A 106 6.42 -11.80 2.10
CA LYS A 106 6.05 -13.17 2.44
C LYS A 106 7.13 -13.82 3.32
N VAL A 107 6.69 -14.45 4.41
CA VAL A 107 7.50 -15.32 5.27
C VAL A 107 7.02 -16.76 5.09
N PRO A 108 7.73 -17.59 4.31
CA PRO A 108 7.38 -19.00 4.12
C PRO A 108 7.27 -19.77 5.44
N ALA A 109 6.48 -20.85 5.44
CA ALA A 109 6.37 -21.78 6.57
C ALA A 109 7.74 -22.27 7.05
N GLY A 110 7.93 -22.37 8.36
CA GLY A 110 9.15 -22.88 9.00
C GLY A 110 10.38 -21.95 8.94
N ILE A 111 10.22 -20.70 8.50
CA ILE A 111 11.32 -19.71 8.52
C ILE A 111 11.57 -19.20 9.93
N LEU A 112 10.50 -18.93 10.70
CA LEU A 112 10.59 -18.59 12.11
C LEU A 112 10.88 -19.82 12.95
N ARG A 113 11.46 -19.61 14.13
CA ARG A 113 11.81 -20.65 15.10
C ARG A 113 11.26 -20.28 16.46
N ASP A 114 11.08 -21.27 17.32
CA ASP A 114 10.80 -21.00 18.73
C ASP A 114 12.02 -20.36 19.40
N GLY A 115 11.77 -19.27 20.11
CA GLY A 115 12.80 -18.49 20.80
C GLY A 115 13.40 -17.38 19.93
N ALA A 116 14.72 -17.21 20.04
CA ALA A 116 15.44 -16.14 19.36
C ALA A 116 15.52 -16.32 17.84
N ASN A 117 15.08 -15.29 17.12
CA ASN A 117 15.15 -15.16 15.66
C ASN A 117 16.00 -13.95 15.28
N LYS A 118 16.58 -13.97 14.07
CA LYS A 118 17.43 -12.89 13.55
C LYS A 118 16.80 -12.25 12.32
N PHE A 119 16.53 -10.95 12.40
CA PHE A 119 16.13 -10.12 11.27
C PHE A 119 17.32 -9.32 10.75
N ALA A 120 17.46 -9.23 9.42
CA ALA A 120 18.52 -8.43 8.83
C ALA A 120 18.09 -7.74 7.53
N ILE A 121 18.60 -6.51 7.37
CA ILE A 121 18.52 -5.72 6.14
C ILE A 121 19.97 -5.44 5.69
N GLU A 122 20.30 -5.85 4.48
CA GLU A 122 21.65 -5.75 3.91
C GLU A 122 21.66 -4.76 2.74
N ALA A 123 22.61 -3.83 2.77
CA ALA A 123 22.80 -2.83 1.72
C ALA A 123 23.19 -3.47 0.38
N PRO A 124 22.91 -2.77 -0.74
CA PRO A 124 23.50 -3.14 -2.02
C PRO A 124 25.04 -3.15 -1.94
N VAL A 125 25.67 -4.04 -2.71
CA VAL A 125 27.13 -4.23 -2.66
C VAL A 125 27.87 -3.02 -3.23
N THR A 126 27.40 -2.48 -4.35
CA THR A 126 28.13 -1.47 -5.14
C THR A 126 27.47 -0.09 -5.17
N ALA A 127 26.22 0.02 -4.73
CA ALA A 127 25.50 1.28 -4.73
C ALA A 127 25.57 1.98 -3.35
N ILE A 128 25.47 3.30 -3.40
CA ILE A 128 25.25 4.16 -2.23
C ILE A 128 23.75 4.47 -2.21
N ASP A 129 23.18 4.43 -1.02
CA ASP A 129 21.78 4.74 -0.74
C ASP A 129 21.69 5.10 0.75
N ASP A 130 20.84 6.06 1.09
CA ASP A 130 20.54 6.48 2.46
C ASP A 130 19.04 6.30 2.69
N ILE A 131 18.66 5.41 3.61
CA ILE A 131 17.26 5.01 3.80
C ILE A 131 16.84 5.05 5.26
N PHE A 132 15.53 5.16 5.51
CA PHE A 132 14.96 4.87 6.82
C PHE A 132 14.15 3.58 6.79
N VAL A 133 14.37 2.72 7.79
CA VAL A 133 13.64 1.45 7.94
C VAL A 133 13.31 1.19 9.39
N GLY A 134 12.19 0.53 9.67
CA GLY A 134 11.80 0.30 11.06
C GLY A 134 10.37 -0.16 11.24
N GLY A 135 9.85 -0.03 12.47
CA GLY A 135 8.47 -0.35 12.81
C GLY A 135 8.03 -1.72 12.28
N ALA A 136 8.93 -2.71 12.35
CA ALA A 136 8.76 -4.00 11.71
C ALA A 136 8.02 -4.96 12.62
N PHE A 137 7.07 -5.70 12.05
CA PHE A 137 6.29 -6.71 12.75
C PHE A 137 5.89 -7.85 11.83
N ILE A 138 5.54 -9.00 12.41
CA ILE A 138 5.11 -10.18 11.68
C ILE A 138 3.70 -10.55 12.10
N GLU A 139 2.82 -10.78 11.13
CA GLU A 139 1.51 -11.41 11.33
C GLU A 139 1.62 -12.88 10.95
N TYR A 140 1.13 -13.79 11.80
CA TYR A 140 1.12 -15.25 11.53
C TYR A 140 -0.01 -15.64 10.57
N ALA A 141 -0.11 -14.93 9.45
CA ALA A 141 -1.02 -15.17 8.36
C ALA A 141 -0.43 -14.63 7.05
N SER A 142 -0.91 -15.15 5.91
CA SER A 142 -0.60 -14.56 4.61
C SER A 142 -1.13 -13.12 4.51
N LEU A 143 -0.56 -12.32 3.62
CA LEU A 143 -0.98 -10.92 3.42
C LEU A 143 -2.46 -10.86 3.09
N ASP A 144 -2.90 -11.76 2.22
CA ASP A 144 -4.29 -11.88 1.79
C ASP A 144 -5.22 -12.17 2.98
N LYS A 145 -4.91 -13.16 3.83
CA LYS A 145 -5.70 -13.42 5.05
C LYS A 145 -5.70 -12.19 5.97
N THR A 146 -4.55 -11.57 6.18
CA THR A 146 -4.38 -10.45 7.12
C THR A 146 -5.23 -9.23 6.75
N LEU A 147 -5.34 -8.91 5.45
CA LEU A 147 -6.07 -7.74 4.96
C LEU A 147 -7.56 -7.99 4.66
N HIS A 148 -8.04 -9.23 4.75
CA HIS A 148 -9.44 -9.61 4.45
C HIS A 148 -10.40 -9.49 5.65
N HIS A 149 -9.97 -8.90 6.76
CA HIS A 149 -10.78 -8.83 7.98
C HIS A 149 -11.38 -7.45 8.25
N SER A 150 -10.69 -6.37 7.87
CA SER A 150 -11.13 -5.00 8.20
C SER A 150 -11.10 -4.14 6.94
N PHE A 151 -12.05 -3.20 6.81
CA PHE A 151 -12.28 -2.50 5.55
C PHE A 151 -12.53 -1.00 5.73
N LEU A 152 -12.07 -0.23 4.74
CA LEU A 152 -12.50 1.14 4.48
C LEU A 152 -13.39 1.17 3.23
N GLU A 153 -14.61 1.68 3.38
CA GLU A 153 -15.50 2.04 2.27
C GLU A 153 -15.40 3.55 2.07
N VAL A 154 -14.66 3.97 1.04
CA VAL A 154 -14.33 5.38 0.81
C VAL A 154 -15.13 5.92 -0.37
N SER A 155 -15.62 7.15 -0.24
CA SER A 155 -16.34 7.87 -1.29
C SER A 155 -15.96 9.34 -1.31
N ALA A 156 -15.89 9.93 -2.50
CA ALA A 156 -15.66 11.35 -2.71
C ALA A 156 -16.75 11.95 -3.61
N PHE A 157 -17.10 13.21 -3.34
CA PHE A 157 -18.05 13.98 -4.14
C PHE A 157 -17.59 15.42 -4.30
N ASP A 158 -18.06 16.06 -5.37
CA ASP A 158 -17.85 17.49 -5.61
C ASP A 158 -18.76 18.27 -4.67
N ILE A 159 -18.19 19.16 -3.86
CA ILE A 159 -18.97 19.95 -2.89
C ILE A 159 -20.04 20.82 -3.55
N ALA A 160 -19.80 21.32 -4.77
CA ALA A 160 -20.70 22.24 -5.46
C ALA A 160 -21.88 21.50 -6.10
N THR A 161 -21.64 20.31 -6.68
CA THR A 161 -22.67 19.56 -7.41
C THR A 161 -23.26 18.39 -6.63
N SER A 162 -22.66 18.05 -5.47
CA SER A 162 -22.96 16.85 -4.68
C SER A 162 -22.87 15.54 -5.47
N SER A 163 -22.23 15.56 -6.64
CA SER A 163 -22.09 14.41 -7.52
C SER A 163 -20.77 13.68 -7.24
N ALA A 164 -20.77 12.36 -7.41
CA ALA A 164 -19.53 11.59 -7.43
C ALA A 164 -18.67 12.05 -8.62
N LEU A 165 -17.35 12.05 -8.42
CA LEU A 165 -16.38 12.38 -9.45
C LEU A 165 -15.19 11.44 -9.38
N PRO A 166 -14.54 11.14 -10.51
CA PRO A 166 -13.26 10.46 -10.48
C PRO A 166 -12.26 11.19 -9.58
N CYS A 167 -11.49 10.46 -8.79
CA CYS A 167 -10.53 11.04 -7.87
C CYS A 167 -9.44 10.04 -7.49
N ARG A 168 -8.39 10.55 -6.86
CA ARG A 168 -7.38 9.78 -6.15
C ARG A 168 -7.69 9.74 -4.67
N PHE A 169 -7.74 8.53 -4.11
CA PHE A 169 -7.67 8.30 -2.68
C PHE A 169 -6.24 7.97 -2.27
N THR A 170 -5.74 8.63 -1.23
CA THR A 170 -4.45 8.33 -0.60
C THR A 170 -4.71 7.95 0.86
N ILE A 171 -4.26 6.76 1.26
CA ILE A 171 -4.50 6.14 2.56
C ILE A 171 -3.15 5.87 3.20
N THR A 172 -2.90 6.52 4.32
CA THR A 172 -1.67 6.39 5.09
C THR A 172 -1.98 5.99 6.53
N ASP A 173 -0.97 5.49 7.24
CA ASP A 173 -0.99 5.47 8.69
C ASP A 173 -0.77 6.88 9.26
N THR A 174 -0.84 7.02 10.59
CA THR A 174 -0.64 8.32 11.27
C THR A 174 0.79 8.87 11.21
N ASN A 175 1.73 8.14 10.61
CA ASN A 175 3.12 8.55 10.37
C ASN A 175 3.40 8.73 8.87
N ASP A 176 2.35 8.91 8.07
CA ASP A 176 2.37 9.15 6.62
C ASP A 176 2.88 7.98 5.77
N HIS A 177 2.95 6.75 6.32
CA HIS A 177 3.31 5.59 5.50
C HIS A 177 2.12 5.14 4.68
N LEU A 178 2.29 5.06 3.35
CA LEU A 178 1.35 4.40 2.47
C LEU A 178 1.19 2.94 2.90
N VAL A 179 -0.05 2.48 3.06
CA VAL A 179 -0.35 1.16 3.64
C VAL A 179 -0.68 0.12 2.57
N PRO A 180 -0.39 -1.16 2.77
CA PRO A 180 -0.80 -2.20 1.85
C PRO A 180 -2.33 -2.32 1.86
N LEU A 181 -2.92 -2.43 0.68
CA LEU A 181 -4.37 -2.47 0.49
C LEU A 181 -4.76 -3.82 -0.14
N LYS A 182 -5.86 -4.41 0.34
CA LYS A 182 -6.52 -5.51 -0.38
C LYS A 182 -7.65 -4.95 -1.21
N ILE A 183 -7.39 -4.80 -2.50
CA ILE A 183 -8.37 -4.44 -3.52
C ILE A 183 -7.84 -4.92 -4.87
N GLU A 184 -8.71 -5.50 -5.69
CA GLU A 184 -8.32 -5.96 -7.02
C GLU A 184 -8.39 -4.77 -8.01
N PRO A 185 -7.32 -4.50 -8.78
CA PRO A 185 -7.38 -3.56 -9.88
C PRO A 185 -8.47 -3.93 -10.89
N SER A 186 -9.00 -2.93 -11.59
CA SER A 186 -9.97 -3.14 -12.67
C SER A 186 -9.86 -2.03 -13.71
N LEU A 187 -10.61 -2.12 -14.80
CA LEU A 187 -10.69 -1.01 -15.77
C LEU A 187 -11.20 0.31 -15.17
N ARG A 188 -11.78 0.28 -13.96
CA ARG A 188 -12.28 1.47 -13.25
C ARG A 188 -11.47 1.85 -12.01
N LEU A 189 -10.48 1.03 -11.64
CA LEU A 189 -9.66 1.21 -10.45
C LEU A 189 -8.18 0.94 -10.78
N ALA A 190 -7.34 1.96 -10.62
CA ALA A 190 -5.88 1.77 -10.59
C ALA A 190 -5.41 1.79 -9.13
N VAL A 191 -4.57 0.83 -8.75
CA VAL A 191 -4.20 0.57 -7.35
C VAL A 191 -2.68 0.56 -7.21
N ARG A 192 -2.18 1.22 -6.17
CA ARG A 192 -0.79 1.20 -5.70
C ARG A 192 -0.80 1.09 -4.16
N PRO A 193 0.33 0.82 -3.50
CA PRO A 193 0.40 0.90 -2.04
C PRO A 193 -0.16 2.24 -1.54
N GLY A 194 -1.17 2.16 -0.67
CA GLY A 194 -1.87 3.32 -0.10
C GLY A 194 -2.59 4.22 -1.10
N VAL A 195 -2.69 3.88 -2.39
CA VAL A 195 -3.30 4.78 -3.38
C VAL A 195 -4.30 4.03 -4.26
N VAL A 196 -5.48 4.61 -4.42
CA VAL A 196 -6.51 4.11 -5.34
C VAL A 196 -7.04 5.27 -6.19
N TYR A 197 -6.88 5.17 -7.50
CA TYR A 197 -7.61 6.03 -8.44
C TYR A 197 -8.92 5.36 -8.79
N SER A 198 -10.03 6.08 -8.61
CA SER A 198 -11.36 5.57 -8.89
C SER A 198 -12.08 6.43 -9.90
N LEU A 199 -12.62 5.81 -10.96
CA LEU A 199 -13.50 6.49 -11.92
C LEU A 199 -14.86 6.83 -11.33
N ASP A 200 -15.30 6.08 -10.32
CA ASP A 200 -16.61 6.24 -9.70
C ASP A 200 -16.58 7.13 -8.45
N GLY A 201 -15.40 7.63 -8.08
CA GLY A 201 -15.21 8.34 -6.81
C GLY A 201 -15.49 7.47 -5.59
N THR A 202 -15.42 6.14 -5.72
CA THR A 202 -15.65 5.20 -4.62
C THR A 202 -14.73 3.98 -4.70
N CYS A 203 -14.39 3.40 -3.54
CA CYS A 203 -13.72 2.11 -3.45
C CYS A 203 -13.98 1.44 -2.10
N LYS A 204 -13.77 0.12 -2.05
CA LYS A 204 -13.71 -0.66 -0.80
C LYS A 204 -12.36 -1.35 -0.74
N VAL A 205 -11.58 -1.04 0.29
CA VAL A 205 -10.23 -1.58 0.48
C VAL A 205 -10.13 -2.34 1.79
N GLY A 206 -9.50 -3.51 1.76
CA GLY A 206 -9.10 -4.23 2.97
C GLY A 206 -7.81 -3.65 3.55
N VAL A 207 -7.76 -3.49 4.86
CA VAL A 207 -6.66 -2.88 5.62
C VAL A 207 -6.40 -3.65 6.92
N LEU A 208 -5.25 -3.41 7.55
CA LEU A 208 -5.01 -3.87 8.92
C LEU A 208 -5.95 -3.13 9.91
N PRO A 209 -6.23 -3.68 11.09
CA PRO A 209 -6.77 -2.87 12.18
C PRO A 209 -5.77 -1.76 12.56
N GLY A 210 -6.24 -0.52 12.73
CA GLY A 210 -5.37 0.60 13.04
C GLY A 210 -5.98 1.98 12.79
N GLU A 211 -5.13 3.01 12.94
CA GLU A 211 -5.45 4.41 12.70
C GLU A 211 -4.94 4.85 11.33
N TYR A 212 -5.80 5.48 10.56
CA TYR A 212 -5.53 5.91 9.19
C TYR A 212 -5.83 7.38 8.96
N VAL A 213 -5.14 7.96 7.99
CA VAL A 213 -5.49 9.23 7.36
C VAL A 213 -5.89 8.94 5.92
N VAL A 214 -7.09 9.36 5.53
CA VAL A 214 -7.64 9.18 4.18
C VAL A 214 -7.78 10.54 3.53
N HIS A 215 -7.12 10.72 2.39
CA HIS A 215 -7.19 11.92 1.57
C HIS A 215 -7.95 11.61 0.28
N ALA A 216 -8.71 12.58 -0.22
CA ALA A 216 -9.26 12.58 -1.58
C ALA A 216 -8.87 13.86 -2.31
N THR A 217 -8.50 13.73 -3.58
CA THR A 217 -8.19 14.86 -4.46
C THR A 217 -8.42 14.51 -5.94
N ARG A 218 -8.45 15.52 -6.81
CA ARG A 218 -8.62 15.38 -8.26
C ARG A 218 -7.69 16.32 -9.04
N GLY A 219 -6.38 16.12 -8.87
CA GLY A 219 -5.36 16.95 -9.52
C GLY A 219 -5.30 18.40 -9.02
N PHE A 220 -4.51 19.22 -9.71
CA PHE A 220 -4.11 20.54 -9.25
C PHE A 220 -5.23 21.59 -9.24
N GLU A 221 -6.31 21.39 -10.00
CA GLU A 221 -7.45 22.32 -10.03
C GLU A 221 -8.37 22.17 -8.83
N TYR A 222 -8.27 21.04 -8.12
CA TYR A 222 -9.11 20.67 -6.99
C TYR A 222 -8.30 20.69 -5.68
N GLY A 223 -8.97 21.07 -4.60
CA GLY A 223 -8.44 20.95 -3.25
C GLY A 223 -8.31 19.49 -2.78
N VAL A 224 -7.91 19.34 -1.52
CA VAL A 224 -7.81 18.04 -0.84
C VAL A 224 -8.77 18.04 0.34
N ASP A 225 -9.58 17.00 0.47
CA ASP A 225 -10.29 16.70 1.72
C ASP A 225 -9.61 15.56 2.45
N THR A 226 -9.61 15.60 3.78
CA THR A 226 -8.84 14.70 4.65
C THR A 226 -9.66 14.27 5.86
N THR A 227 -9.68 12.96 6.13
CA THR A 227 -10.36 12.40 7.32
C THR A 227 -9.44 11.42 8.05
N LYS A 228 -9.38 11.53 9.37
CA LYS A 228 -8.78 10.51 10.25
C LYS A 228 -9.81 9.46 10.61
N VAL A 229 -9.45 8.18 10.55
CA VAL A 229 -10.36 7.07 10.82
C VAL A 229 -9.64 5.93 11.56
N SER A 230 -10.29 5.42 12.61
CA SER A 230 -9.86 4.21 13.33
C SER A 230 -10.67 3.03 12.83
N VAL A 231 -10.02 1.92 12.48
CA VAL A 231 -10.66 0.69 12.02
C VAL A 231 -10.30 -0.44 12.98
N GLY A 232 -11.30 -1.00 13.65
CA GLY A 232 -11.14 -2.18 14.51
C GLY A 232 -11.07 -3.49 13.73
N THR A 233 -10.66 -4.56 14.41
CA THR A 233 -10.66 -5.92 13.84
C THR A 233 -12.07 -6.35 13.42
N GLY A 234 -12.23 -6.79 12.17
CA GLY A 234 -13.53 -7.24 11.66
C GLY A 234 -14.44 -6.07 11.22
N GLU A 235 -14.00 -4.83 11.40
CA GLU A 235 -14.82 -3.65 11.18
C GLU A 235 -14.78 -3.18 9.73
N THR A 236 -15.91 -2.66 9.23
CA THR A 236 -15.96 -1.84 8.03
C THR A 236 -16.31 -0.41 8.41
N LYS A 237 -15.41 0.55 8.12
CA LYS A 237 -15.66 1.99 8.33
C LYS A 237 -16.00 2.66 7.01
N LYS A 238 -17.02 3.52 7.03
CA LYS A 238 -17.40 4.37 5.90
C LYS A 238 -16.74 5.74 6.04
N VAL A 239 -16.06 6.20 4.98
CA VAL A 239 -15.41 7.50 4.89
C VAL A 239 -16.01 8.25 3.70
N LYS A 240 -16.54 9.45 3.96
CA LYS A 240 -17.15 10.30 2.94
C LYS A 240 -16.38 11.63 2.90
N LEU A 241 -15.83 11.96 1.74
CA LEU A 241 -14.97 13.11 1.50
C LEU A 241 -15.63 14.06 0.49
N ALA A 242 -15.45 15.37 0.65
CA ALA A 242 -16.02 16.41 -0.19
C ALA A 242 -14.91 17.29 -0.76
N ILE A 243 -14.61 17.13 -2.05
CA ILE A 243 -13.56 17.90 -2.72
C ILE A 243 -14.15 19.09 -3.49
N LYS A 244 -13.40 20.18 -3.55
CA LYS A 244 -13.82 21.44 -4.18
C LYS A 244 -12.89 21.77 -5.33
N ARG A 245 -13.42 22.26 -6.47
CA ARG A 245 -12.59 22.93 -7.47
C ARG A 245 -12.18 24.30 -6.93
N GLU A 246 -10.88 24.52 -6.80
CA GLU A 246 -10.31 25.72 -6.16
C GLU A 246 -9.67 26.66 -7.16
N VAL A 247 -9.22 26.14 -8.31
CA VAL A 247 -8.63 26.95 -9.38
C VAL A 247 -9.71 27.25 -10.42
N PRO A 248 -10.05 28.53 -10.66
CA PRO A 248 -10.97 28.91 -11.72
C PRO A 248 -10.26 28.81 -13.08
N THR A 249 -10.64 27.83 -13.88
CA THR A 249 -10.01 27.55 -15.19
C THR A 249 -10.97 27.75 -16.36
N GLU A 250 -11.93 28.66 -16.22
CA GLU A 250 -12.81 29.05 -17.34
C GLU A 250 -11.97 29.56 -18.52
N GLY A 251 -12.18 28.96 -19.70
CA GLY A 251 -11.39 29.25 -20.91
C GLY A 251 -10.03 28.55 -20.98
N TRP A 252 -9.68 27.73 -19.98
CA TRP A 252 -8.46 26.92 -19.95
C TRP A 252 -8.81 25.42 -19.98
N VAL A 253 -7.80 24.59 -20.24
CA VAL A 253 -7.92 23.12 -20.25
C VAL A 253 -6.76 22.52 -19.49
N SER A 254 -7.04 21.59 -18.57
CA SER A 254 -6.02 20.81 -17.86
C SER A 254 -5.40 19.77 -18.80
N CYS A 255 -4.09 19.87 -19.06
CA CYS A 255 -3.38 19.08 -20.07
C CYS A 255 -2.06 18.52 -19.52
N ASP A 256 -1.78 17.25 -19.85
CA ASP A 256 -0.46 16.65 -19.76
C ASP A 256 -0.03 16.26 -21.19
N PRO A 257 0.96 16.96 -21.77
CA PRO A 257 1.32 16.79 -23.17
C PRO A 257 2.27 15.62 -23.43
N HIS A 258 2.74 14.90 -22.40
CA HIS A 258 3.81 13.91 -22.56
C HIS A 258 3.58 12.67 -21.68
N ILE A 259 2.55 11.87 -22.01
CA ILE A 259 2.20 10.66 -21.26
C ILE A 259 2.77 9.39 -21.92
N HIS A 260 3.44 8.58 -21.10
CA HIS A 260 3.83 7.21 -21.42
C HIS A 260 3.02 6.17 -20.66
N VAL A 261 2.88 5.00 -21.27
CA VAL A 261 2.46 3.77 -20.59
C VAL A 261 3.47 2.66 -20.82
N ARG A 262 3.70 1.84 -19.80
CA ARG A 262 4.62 0.70 -19.86
C ARG A 262 4.23 -0.28 -20.96
N THR A 263 2.94 -0.39 -21.26
CA THR A 263 2.39 -1.25 -22.32
C THR A 263 3.03 -1.00 -23.69
N PHE A 264 3.32 0.25 -24.05
CA PHE A 264 3.84 0.61 -25.38
C PHE A 264 5.25 1.19 -25.34
N SER A 265 5.57 2.00 -24.31
CA SER A 265 6.91 2.59 -24.17
C SER A 265 7.94 1.68 -23.50
N GLY A 266 7.51 0.60 -22.83
CA GLY A 266 8.41 -0.33 -22.13
C GLY A 266 9.00 0.20 -20.80
N HIS A 267 8.71 1.44 -20.41
CA HIS A 267 9.12 2.05 -19.14
C HIS A 267 7.95 2.72 -18.40
N GLY A 268 8.19 3.16 -17.16
CA GLY A 268 7.14 3.51 -16.21
C GLY A 268 6.50 2.27 -15.58
N ASP A 269 5.46 2.47 -14.78
CA ASP A 269 4.80 1.41 -14.00
C ASP A 269 3.32 1.21 -14.36
N SER A 270 2.72 2.10 -15.15
CA SER A 270 1.31 2.05 -15.54
C SER A 270 1.09 1.26 -16.82
N THR A 271 0.14 0.31 -16.81
CA THR A 271 -0.43 -0.19 -18.08
C THR A 271 -1.34 0.88 -18.72
N VAL A 272 -1.73 0.68 -19.97
CA VAL A 272 -2.71 1.55 -20.64
C VAL A 272 -4.08 1.52 -19.97
N GLU A 273 -4.52 0.37 -19.45
CA GLU A 273 -5.78 0.23 -18.73
C GLU A 273 -5.75 1.01 -17.40
N GLU A 274 -4.66 0.89 -16.64
CA GLU A 274 -4.45 1.65 -15.40
C GLU A 274 -4.33 3.16 -15.64
N ARG A 275 -3.94 3.56 -16.86
CA ARG A 275 -3.80 4.97 -17.21
C ARG A 275 -5.16 5.68 -17.29
N MET A 276 -6.25 4.96 -17.57
CA MET A 276 -7.57 5.59 -17.71
C MET A 276 -8.11 6.11 -16.35
N PRO A 277 -8.12 5.33 -15.26
CA PRO A 277 -8.48 5.84 -13.94
C PRO A 277 -7.53 6.93 -13.42
N THR A 278 -6.23 6.84 -13.71
CA THR A 278 -5.26 7.83 -13.21
C THR A 278 -5.43 9.19 -13.88
N ILE A 279 -5.56 9.25 -15.21
CA ILE A 279 -5.85 10.49 -15.94
C ILE A 279 -7.11 11.16 -15.41
N ALA A 280 -8.21 10.42 -15.34
CA ALA A 280 -9.49 10.97 -14.89
C ALA A 280 -9.45 11.37 -13.40
N GLY A 281 -8.76 10.57 -12.58
CA GLY A 281 -8.60 10.81 -11.15
C GLY A 281 -7.67 11.97 -10.83
N GLU A 282 -6.76 12.36 -11.73
CA GLU A 282 -5.96 13.59 -11.65
C GLU A 282 -6.61 14.79 -12.38
N GLY A 283 -7.85 14.66 -12.84
CA GLY A 283 -8.58 15.77 -13.45
C GLY A 283 -7.96 16.30 -14.75
N LEU A 284 -7.20 15.47 -15.48
CA LEU A 284 -6.68 15.83 -16.80
C LEU A 284 -7.81 15.80 -17.83
N GLU A 285 -8.02 16.89 -18.54
CA GLU A 285 -9.09 17.06 -19.53
C GLU A 285 -8.61 16.76 -20.96
N LEU A 286 -7.33 17.00 -21.25
CA LEU A 286 -6.70 16.78 -22.56
C LEU A 286 -5.33 16.07 -22.45
N PRO A 287 -5.28 14.76 -22.13
CA PRO A 287 -4.04 14.00 -22.12
C PRO A 287 -3.54 13.68 -23.54
N ILE A 288 -2.23 13.81 -23.77
CA ILE A 288 -1.58 13.45 -25.04
C ILE A 288 -0.74 12.18 -24.85
N ALA A 289 -1.08 11.12 -25.58
CA ALA A 289 -0.36 9.85 -25.55
C ALA A 289 0.90 9.94 -26.43
N THR A 290 2.08 9.99 -25.82
CA THR A 290 3.37 10.20 -26.49
C THR A 290 4.30 9.00 -26.31
N ASP A 291 3.78 7.78 -26.46
CA ASP A 291 4.62 6.59 -26.33
C ASP A 291 5.76 6.58 -27.37
N HIS A 292 6.90 6.00 -26.97
CA HIS A 292 8.13 6.02 -27.76
C HIS A 292 7.94 5.41 -29.14
N ASN A 293 8.02 6.22 -30.19
CA ASN A 293 7.84 5.81 -31.58
C ASN A 293 6.51 5.06 -31.85
N HIS A 294 5.47 5.29 -31.05
CA HIS A 294 4.15 4.68 -31.20
C HIS A 294 3.05 5.75 -31.23
N HIS A 295 2.15 5.65 -32.21
CA HIS A 295 0.88 6.38 -32.19
C HIS A 295 -0.14 5.60 -31.37
N THR A 296 -0.13 5.82 -30.06
CA THR A 296 -1.06 5.15 -29.15
C THR A 296 -2.41 5.86 -29.14
N ASP A 297 -3.48 5.11 -29.44
CA ASP A 297 -4.87 5.57 -29.29
C ASP A 297 -5.44 5.08 -27.95
N PHE A 298 -5.71 6.00 -27.02
CA PHE A 298 -6.36 5.69 -25.74
C PHE A 298 -7.88 5.48 -25.85
N ALA A 299 -8.54 5.87 -26.95
CA ALA A 299 -9.99 5.84 -27.06
C ALA A 299 -10.63 4.44 -26.90
N PRO A 300 -10.03 3.33 -27.41
CA PRO A 300 -10.52 1.98 -27.15
C PRO A 300 -10.52 1.62 -25.65
N TYR A 301 -9.47 2.02 -24.94
CA TYR A 301 -9.30 1.76 -23.50
C TYR A 301 -10.23 2.63 -22.67
N GLN A 302 -10.41 3.90 -23.04
CA GLN A 302 -11.44 4.77 -22.45
C GLN A 302 -12.84 4.17 -22.60
N ARG A 303 -13.18 3.64 -23.79
CA ARG A 303 -14.48 2.99 -24.02
C ARG A 303 -14.65 1.73 -23.16
N ALA A 304 -13.63 0.87 -23.09
CA ALA A 304 -13.66 -0.33 -22.25
C ALA A 304 -13.84 0.01 -20.76
N ALA A 305 -13.17 1.07 -20.30
CA ALA A 305 -13.31 1.60 -18.95
C ALA A 305 -14.61 2.38 -18.71
N LYS A 306 -15.42 2.67 -19.75
CA LYS A 306 -16.55 3.61 -19.71
C LYS A 306 -16.15 5.00 -19.18
N ALA A 307 -15.01 5.50 -19.66
CA ALA A 307 -14.39 6.77 -19.28
C ALA A 307 -14.43 7.82 -20.41
N ILE A 308 -15.04 7.52 -21.56
CA ILE A 308 -15.00 8.36 -22.76
C ILE A 308 -15.52 9.79 -22.55
N SER A 309 -16.42 9.99 -21.57
CA SER A 309 -16.99 11.30 -21.25
C SER A 309 -16.18 12.08 -20.21
N LEU A 310 -15.07 11.52 -19.70
CA LEU A 310 -14.32 12.11 -18.59
C LEU A 310 -13.15 12.97 -19.05
N PHE A 311 -12.59 12.70 -20.23
CA PHE A 311 -11.48 13.45 -20.82
C PHE A 311 -11.37 13.18 -22.33
N THR A 312 -10.72 14.09 -23.06
CA THR A 312 -10.47 13.98 -24.50
C THR A 312 -9.02 13.58 -24.74
N SER A 313 -8.76 12.31 -25.09
CA SER A 313 -7.40 11.87 -25.40
C SER A 313 -6.95 12.31 -26.79
N VAL A 314 -5.69 12.70 -26.91
CA VAL A 314 -5.03 13.05 -28.18
C VAL A 314 -3.91 12.04 -28.47
N ILE A 315 -3.82 11.62 -29.73
CA ILE A 315 -2.73 10.75 -30.22
C ILE A 315 -1.52 11.64 -30.49
N GLY A 316 -0.40 11.36 -29.82
CA GLY A 316 0.91 11.96 -30.04
C GLY A 316 1.97 10.89 -30.34
N ASN A 317 3.23 11.29 -30.29
CA ASN A 317 4.39 10.41 -30.47
C ASN A 317 5.64 11.08 -29.87
N GLU A 318 6.38 10.39 -29.00
CA GLU A 318 7.76 10.79 -28.71
C GLU A 318 8.68 10.12 -29.74
N VAL A 319 9.04 10.87 -30.79
CA VAL A 319 9.91 10.40 -31.87
C VAL A 319 11.36 10.48 -31.42
N THR A 320 12.08 9.37 -31.49
CA THR A 320 13.53 9.36 -31.27
C THR A 320 14.24 10.03 -32.45
N THR A 321 15.10 11.00 -32.15
CA THR A 321 15.94 11.72 -33.12
C THR A 321 17.30 11.07 -33.33
#